data_AF-A0A9P1H286-F1
#
_entry.id   AF-A0A9P1H286-F1
#
_cell.length_a   1.000
_cell.length_b   1.000
_cell.length_c   1.000
_cell.angle_alpha   90.00
_cell.angle_beta   90.00
_cell.angle_gamma   90.00
#
_symmetry.space_group_name_H-M   'P 1'
#
loop_
_entity.id
_entity.type
_entity.pdbx_description
1 polymer ?
#
loop_
_entity_poly.entity_id
_entity_poly.type
_entity_poly.pdbx_seq_one_letter_code
_entity_poly.pdbx_strand_id
1 'polypeptide(L)'
;MPRGFAACVEVTPACPVEATTYGYYPALGTNAALLAFNALFCLGQIAIGLKTKVYFYSFAIAAGCLLEALGYAGRIIMHDNPWSDSGMRLQIVCLIIGPSFIAGGIYLTLKHFIRLNGPEHSRLKPELYTWIFIGCDIGSICLQAIGGGLAGAAKDNLKLLKTGNNIIIAGIAFQVVTMVFCGVLTADYSIRRYRNRSSKSASKGRTVDSKAVMFQMGVAFAYLTVLIRCIYRYVDSA
;
A
#
# COMPACT_ATOMS: atom_id res chain seq x y z
N MET A 1 26.85 33.18 -1.10
CA MET A 1 25.54 32.50 -1.08
C MET A 1 25.80 31.06 -0.67
N PRO A 2 25.28 30.56 0.47
CA PRO A 2 25.63 29.22 0.91
C PRO A 2 25.05 28.25 -0.11
N ARG A 3 25.92 27.40 -0.66
CA ARG A 3 25.52 26.31 -1.56
C ARG A 3 24.48 25.49 -0.80
N GLY A 4 23.23 25.54 -1.26
CA GLY A 4 22.16 24.77 -0.62
C GLY A 4 22.58 23.31 -0.55
N PHE A 5 22.15 22.62 0.51
CA PHE A 5 22.38 21.20 0.73
C PHE A 5 21.95 20.28 -0.44
N ALA A 6 21.33 20.83 -1.50
CA ALA A 6 21.00 20.18 -2.76
C ALA A 6 22.19 19.58 -3.53
N ALA A 7 23.44 19.99 -3.25
CA ALA A 7 24.64 19.45 -3.90
C ALA A 7 25.33 18.32 -3.10
N CYS A 8 24.80 17.96 -1.94
CA CYS A 8 25.37 16.93 -1.09
C CYS A 8 25.02 15.54 -1.63
N VAL A 9 26.04 14.77 -2.01
CA VAL A 9 25.90 13.41 -2.56
C VAL A 9 26.40 12.35 -1.58
N GLU A 10 27.21 12.75 -0.60
CA GLU A 10 27.84 11.89 0.41
C GLU A 10 27.96 12.64 1.75
N VAL A 11 28.03 11.89 2.85
CA VAL A 11 28.17 12.45 4.20
C VAL A 11 29.56 13.08 4.33
N THR A 12 29.60 14.40 4.46
CA THR A 12 30.82 15.18 4.65
C THR A 12 30.60 16.21 5.77
N PRO A 13 31.66 16.81 6.35
CA PRO A 13 31.51 17.83 7.39
C PRO A 13 30.66 19.05 6.98
N ALA A 14 30.53 19.31 5.67
CA ALA A 14 29.66 20.34 5.10
C ALA A 14 28.21 19.87 4.85
N CYS A 15 27.96 18.56 4.91
CA CYS A 15 26.69 17.88 4.63
C CYS A 15 26.36 16.90 5.78
N PRO A 16 26.03 17.41 6.98
CA PRO A 16 25.78 16.57 8.15
C PRO A 16 24.52 15.71 7.95
N VAL A 17 24.49 14.56 8.61
CA VAL A 17 23.37 13.60 8.56
C VAL A 17 22.08 14.22 9.10
N GLU A 18 22.20 15.16 10.04
CA GLU A 18 21.10 15.94 10.60
C GLU A 18 20.39 16.82 9.56
N ALA A 19 21.07 17.18 8.46
CA ALA A 19 20.51 17.96 7.36
C ALA A 19 19.82 17.09 6.29
N THR A 20 19.82 15.77 6.46
CA THR A 20 19.10 14.84 5.57
C THR A 20 17.63 14.72 5.97
N THR A 21 16.76 14.24 5.07
CA THR A 21 15.31 14.13 5.32
C THR A 21 14.94 13.32 6.56
N TYR A 22 15.77 12.33 6.94
CA TYR A 22 15.55 11.55 8.15
C TYR A 22 16.28 12.12 9.38
N GLY A 23 17.40 12.83 9.21
CA GLY A 23 18.19 13.33 10.33
C GLY A 23 18.94 12.27 11.14
N TYR A 24 18.81 10.98 10.78
CA TYR A 24 19.45 9.84 11.43
C TYR A 24 19.75 8.72 10.43
N TYR A 25 20.70 7.84 10.78
CA TYR A 25 20.97 6.62 10.01
C TYR A 25 19.88 5.56 10.25
N PRO A 26 19.21 5.05 9.19
CA PRO A 26 18.23 3.97 9.33
C PRO A 26 18.85 2.74 9.99
N ALA A 27 18.18 2.10 10.94
CA ALA A 27 18.72 0.91 11.61
C ALA A 27 18.87 -0.27 10.62
N LEU A 28 20.10 -0.72 10.37
CA LEU A 28 20.40 -1.78 9.40
C LEU A 28 19.68 -3.09 9.74
N GLY A 29 19.77 -3.54 11.00
CA GLY A 29 19.21 -4.83 11.44
C GLY A 29 17.70 -4.94 11.23
N THR A 30 16.94 -3.91 11.60
CA THR A 30 15.48 -3.91 11.44
C THR A 30 15.06 -3.85 9.97
N ASN A 31 15.72 -3.01 9.16
CA ASN A 31 15.39 -2.90 7.74
C ASN A 31 15.77 -4.18 6.95
N ALA A 32 16.90 -4.81 7.28
CA ALA A 32 17.31 -6.09 6.70
C ALA A 32 16.36 -7.24 7.08
N ALA A 33 15.93 -7.30 8.35
CA ALA A 33 14.95 -8.30 8.79
C ALA A 33 13.60 -8.13 8.06
N LEU A 34 13.12 -6.89 7.91
CA LEU A 34 11.88 -6.60 7.17
C LEU A 34 12.01 -6.90 5.68
N LEU A 35 13.17 -6.63 5.07
CA LEU A 35 13.44 -7.01 3.68
C LEU A 35 13.37 -8.53 3.52
N ALA A 36 14.10 -9.28 4.35
CA ALA A 36 14.13 -10.74 4.29
C ALA A 36 12.73 -11.35 4.51
N PHE A 37 11.98 -10.80 5.47
CA PHE A 37 10.60 -11.20 5.73
C PHE A 37 9.70 -10.97 4.50
N ASN A 38 9.69 -9.76 3.93
CA ASN A 38 8.85 -9.46 2.77
C ASN A 38 9.27 -10.25 1.52
N ALA A 39 10.56 -10.48 1.32
CA ALA A 39 11.07 -11.30 0.23
C ALA A 39 10.62 -12.78 0.36
N LEU A 40 10.70 -13.34 1.57
CA LEU A 40 10.23 -14.71 1.84
C LEU A 40 8.72 -14.85 1.61
N PHE A 41 7.93 -13.87 2.06
CA PHE A 41 6.49 -13.84 1.82
C PHE A 41 6.15 -13.70 0.34
N CYS A 42 6.91 -12.89 -0.42
CA CYS A 42 6.76 -12.78 -1.86
C CYS A 42 6.97 -14.14 -2.56
N LEU A 43 8.08 -14.83 -2.25
CA LEU A 43 8.38 -16.16 -2.79
C LEU A 43 7.32 -17.19 -2.41
N GLY A 44 6.88 -17.18 -1.15
CA GLY A 44 5.80 -18.05 -0.66
C GLY A 44 4.49 -17.82 -1.42
N GLN A 45 4.11 -16.57 -1.66
CA GLN A 45 2.89 -16.24 -2.39
C GLN A 45 2.96 -16.65 -3.86
N ILE A 46 4.11 -16.48 -4.52
CA ILE A 46 4.32 -16.97 -5.89
C ILE A 46 4.18 -18.49 -5.93
N ALA A 47 4.84 -19.21 -5.00
CA ALA A 47 4.77 -20.66 -4.94
C ALA A 47 3.34 -21.18 -4.70
N ILE A 48 2.60 -20.56 -3.80
CA ILE A 48 1.18 -20.89 -3.55
C ILE A 48 0.35 -20.58 -4.80
N GLY A 49 0.55 -19.43 -5.43
CA GLY A 49 -0.17 -19.02 -6.63
C GLY A 49 -0.01 -19.98 -7.80
N LEU A 50 1.21 -20.46 -8.03
CA LEU A 50 1.50 -21.46 -9.06
C LEU A 50 0.85 -22.81 -8.74
N LYS A 51 0.84 -23.24 -7.47
CA LYS A 51 0.21 -24.51 -7.05
C LYS A 51 -1.31 -24.48 -7.10
N THR A 52 -1.92 -23.36 -6.68
CA THR A 52 -3.38 -23.22 -6.52
C THR A 52 -4.06 -22.57 -7.72
N LYS A 53 -3.30 -22.15 -8.73
CA LYS A 53 -3.77 -21.49 -9.98
C LYS A 53 -4.59 -20.21 -9.77
N VAL A 54 -4.50 -19.57 -8.60
CA VAL A 54 -5.10 -18.25 -8.33
C VAL A 54 -4.13 -17.13 -8.71
N TYR A 55 -3.84 -17.02 -10.01
CA TYR A 55 -2.78 -16.15 -10.53
C TYR A 55 -2.97 -14.67 -10.20
N PHE A 56 -4.18 -14.11 -10.35
CA PHE A 56 -4.42 -12.68 -10.12
C PHE A 56 -4.23 -12.25 -8.65
N TYR A 57 -4.75 -13.05 -7.71
CA TYR A 57 -4.58 -12.77 -6.28
C TYR A 57 -3.12 -12.91 -5.86
N SER A 58 -2.47 -14.01 -6.25
CA SER A 58 -1.07 -14.25 -5.94
C SER A 58 -0.17 -13.17 -6.54
N PHE A 59 -0.41 -12.75 -7.78
CA PHE A 59 0.32 -11.67 -8.42
C PHE A 59 0.19 -10.35 -7.65
N ALA A 60 -1.03 -9.95 -7.28
CA ALA A 60 -1.26 -8.70 -6.55
C ALA A 60 -0.54 -8.67 -5.20
N ILE A 61 -0.65 -9.75 -4.41
CA ILE A 61 0.01 -9.83 -3.11
C ILE A 61 1.53 -9.94 -3.27
N ALA A 62 2.03 -10.74 -4.22
CA ALA A 62 3.47 -10.88 -4.47
C ALA A 62 4.08 -9.56 -4.94
N ALA A 63 3.42 -8.83 -5.84
CA ALA A 63 3.85 -7.51 -6.27
C ALA A 63 3.92 -6.51 -5.10
N GLY A 64 2.90 -6.52 -4.21
CA GLY A 64 2.89 -5.72 -2.99
C GLY A 64 4.07 -6.05 -2.06
N CYS A 65 4.31 -7.34 -1.79
CA CYS A 65 5.44 -7.79 -0.97
C CYS A 65 6.80 -7.46 -1.59
N LEU A 66 6.92 -7.58 -2.92
CA LEU A 66 8.14 -7.23 -3.64
C LEU A 66 8.44 -5.74 -3.54
N LEU A 67 7.42 -4.89 -3.73
CA LEU A 67 7.56 -3.45 -3.60
C LEU A 67 7.93 -3.04 -2.17
N GLU A 68 7.31 -3.64 -1.15
CA GLU A 68 7.71 -3.41 0.24
C GLU A 68 9.17 -3.85 0.48
N ALA A 69 9.59 -5.00 -0.02
CA ALA A 69 10.98 -5.46 0.08
C ALA A 69 11.98 -4.51 -0.62
N LEU A 70 11.65 -4.01 -1.82
CA LEU A 70 12.45 -3.01 -2.53
C LEU A 70 12.50 -1.67 -1.78
N GLY A 71 11.40 -1.29 -1.12
CA GLY A 71 11.36 -0.10 -0.27
C GLY A 71 12.32 -0.20 0.92
N TYR A 72 12.37 -1.36 1.58
CA TYR A 72 13.35 -1.63 2.63
C TYR A 72 14.78 -1.77 2.09
N ALA A 73 14.96 -2.26 0.86
CA ALA A 73 16.26 -2.25 0.20
C ALA A 73 16.77 -0.82 -0.02
N GLY A 74 15.89 0.10 -0.43
CA GLY A 74 16.20 1.54 -0.48
C GLY A 74 16.69 2.09 0.86
N ARG A 75 16.06 1.67 1.98
CA ARG A 75 16.50 2.05 3.34
C ARG A 75 17.88 1.52 3.73
N ILE A 76 18.23 0.33 3.26
CA ILE A 76 19.57 -0.23 3.49
C ILE A 76 20.61 0.56 2.70
N ILE A 77 20.31 0.93 1.45
CA ILE A 77 21.20 1.80 0.64
C ILE A 77 21.40 3.17 1.34
N MET A 78 20.35 3.73 1.95
CA MET A 78 20.44 4.96 2.74
C MET A 78 21.17 4.80 4.08
N HIS A 79 21.38 3.57 4.57
CA HIS A 79 22.22 3.35 5.75
C HIS A 79 23.68 3.64 5.43
N ASP A 80 24.16 3.20 4.27
CA ASP A 80 25.54 3.44 3.83
C ASP A 80 25.73 4.89 3.37
N ASN A 81 24.74 5.46 2.68
CA ASN A 81 24.76 6.86 2.26
C ASN A 81 23.37 7.52 2.32
N PRO A 82 23.06 8.25 3.42
CA PRO A 82 21.81 8.99 3.60
C PRO A 82 21.53 10.06 2.54
N TRP A 83 22.55 10.54 1.83
CA TRP A 83 22.43 11.53 0.75
C TRP A 83 22.09 10.90 -0.61
N SER A 84 21.96 9.57 -0.69
CA SER A 84 21.60 8.88 -1.92
C SER A 84 20.16 9.19 -2.34
N ASP A 85 20.03 10.11 -3.30
CA ASP A 85 18.76 10.48 -3.94
C ASP A 85 18.07 9.28 -4.62
N SER A 86 18.84 8.33 -5.16
CA SER A 86 18.29 7.09 -5.73
C SER A 86 17.70 6.15 -4.68
N GLY A 87 18.35 6.02 -3.52
CA GLY A 87 17.85 5.22 -2.38
C GLY A 87 16.58 5.81 -1.78
N MET A 88 16.57 7.14 -1.59
CA MET A 88 15.40 7.91 -1.14
C MET A 88 14.20 7.74 -2.09
N ARG A 89 14.41 7.95 -3.39
CA ARG A 89 13.35 7.82 -4.41
C ARG A 89 12.82 6.39 -4.50
N LEU A 90 13.72 5.40 -4.54
CA LEU A 90 13.33 3.99 -4.59
C LEU A 90 12.48 3.64 -3.37
N GLN A 91 12.91 4.00 -2.17
CA GLN A 91 12.13 3.77 -0.96
C GLN A 91 10.75 4.40 -1.08
N ILE A 92 10.70 5.72 -1.34
CA ILE A 92 9.45 6.45 -1.36
C ILE A 92 8.51 5.75 -2.33
N VAL A 93 8.87 5.66 -3.62
CA VAL A 93 8.04 5.11 -4.69
C VAL A 93 7.58 3.68 -4.39
N CYS A 94 8.48 2.79 -3.96
CA CYS A 94 8.12 1.40 -3.69
C CYS A 94 7.17 1.27 -2.49
N LEU A 95 7.42 2.01 -1.40
CA LEU A 95 6.51 2.07 -0.26
C LEU A 95 5.21 2.81 -0.58
N ILE A 96 5.18 3.61 -1.65
CA ILE A 96 3.96 4.23 -2.15
C ILE A 96 3.03 3.19 -2.78
N ILE A 97 3.59 2.44 -3.72
CA ILE A 97 2.82 1.60 -4.64
C ILE A 97 2.47 0.25 -3.99
N GLY A 98 3.32 -0.25 -3.09
CA GLY A 98 3.12 -1.54 -2.39
C GLY A 98 1.74 -1.72 -1.75
N PRO A 99 1.28 -0.78 -0.89
CA PRO A 99 -0.04 -0.81 -0.27
C PRO A 99 -1.21 -0.96 -1.27
N SER A 100 -1.14 -0.32 -2.44
CA SER A 100 -2.19 -0.36 -3.45
C SER A 100 -2.35 -1.76 -4.06
N PHE A 101 -1.24 -2.46 -4.32
CA PHE A 101 -1.28 -3.84 -4.81
C PHE A 101 -1.85 -4.81 -3.76
N ILE A 102 -1.47 -4.63 -2.49
CA ILE A 102 -2.03 -5.42 -1.38
C ILE A 102 -3.54 -5.18 -1.25
N ALA A 103 -3.98 -3.92 -1.34
CA ALA A 103 -5.40 -3.54 -1.33
C ALA A 103 -6.16 -4.18 -2.51
N GLY A 104 -5.58 -4.17 -3.72
CA GLY A 104 -6.14 -4.87 -4.88
C GLY A 104 -6.36 -6.36 -4.64
N GLY A 105 -5.41 -7.05 -4.00
CA GLY A 105 -5.55 -8.44 -3.58
C GLY A 105 -6.69 -8.66 -2.57
N ILE A 106 -6.83 -7.75 -1.60
CA ILE A 106 -7.93 -7.75 -0.63
C ILE A 106 -9.29 -7.58 -1.32
N TYR A 107 -9.40 -6.65 -2.28
CA TYR A 107 -10.65 -6.44 -3.02
C TYR A 107 -11.07 -7.66 -3.84
N LEU A 108 -10.11 -8.34 -4.48
CA LEU A 108 -10.38 -9.61 -5.18
C LEU A 108 -10.89 -10.70 -4.25
N THR A 109 -10.30 -10.81 -3.06
CA THR A 109 -10.76 -11.77 -2.03
C THR A 109 -12.17 -11.44 -1.56
N LEU A 110 -12.45 -10.16 -1.30
CA LEU A 110 -13.76 -9.69 -0.88
C LEU A 110 -14.83 -9.97 -1.95
N LYS A 111 -14.52 -9.78 -3.24
CA LYS A 111 -15.41 -10.11 -4.36
C LYS A 111 -15.86 -11.58 -4.32
N HIS A 112 -14.91 -12.52 -4.18
CA HIS A 112 -15.22 -13.95 -4.13
C HIS A 112 -16.02 -14.30 -2.87
N PHE A 113 -15.68 -13.68 -1.74
CA PHE A 113 -16.39 -13.88 -0.49
C PHE A 113 -17.86 -13.44 -0.56
N ILE A 114 -18.15 -12.28 -1.16
CA ILE A 114 -19.53 -11.79 -1.32
C ILE A 114 -20.32 -12.69 -2.28
N ARG A 115 -19.70 -13.12 -3.38
CA ARG A 115 -20.33 -14.04 -4.36
C ARG A 115 -20.76 -15.36 -3.71
N LEU A 116 -19.95 -15.90 -2.80
CA LEU A 116 -20.24 -17.16 -2.10
C LEU A 116 -21.29 -17.02 -0.98
N ASN A 117 -21.33 -15.88 -0.29
CA ASN A 117 -22.16 -15.70 0.92
C ASN A 117 -23.59 -15.16 0.67
N GLY A 118 -23.93 -14.88 -0.57
CA GLY A 118 -25.26 -14.43 -1.00
C GLY A 118 -25.27 -12.95 -1.42
N PRO A 119 -25.44 -12.64 -2.72
CA PRO A 119 -25.48 -11.26 -3.22
C PRO A 119 -26.73 -10.47 -2.76
N GLU A 120 -27.74 -11.14 -2.20
CA GLU A 120 -29.03 -10.56 -1.78
C GLU A 120 -28.96 -9.49 -0.67
N HIS A 121 -27.83 -9.35 0.01
CA HIS A 121 -27.61 -8.30 1.02
C HIS A 121 -26.64 -7.20 0.58
N SER A 122 -26.10 -7.27 -0.63
CA SER A 122 -25.20 -6.25 -1.16
C SER A 122 -26.01 -5.19 -1.92
N ARG A 123 -25.90 -3.91 -1.52
CA ARG A 123 -26.57 -2.79 -2.20
C ARG A 123 -26.07 -2.54 -3.62
N LEU A 124 -24.92 -3.11 -3.99
CA LEU A 124 -24.24 -2.92 -5.27
C LEU A 124 -23.49 -4.22 -5.64
N LYS A 125 -23.32 -4.45 -6.94
CA LYS A 125 -22.61 -5.64 -7.45
C LYS A 125 -21.15 -5.61 -6.97
N PRO A 126 -20.65 -6.67 -6.30
CA PRO A 126 -19.26 -6.74 -5.78
C PRO A 126 -18.19 -6.54 -6.86
N GLU A 127 -18.52 -6.93 -8.09
CA GLU A 127 -17.69 -6.80 -9.27
C GLU A 127 -17.45 -5.33 -9.65
N LEU A 128 -18.47 -4.49 -9.52
CA LEU A 128 -18.37 -3.07 -9.89
C LEU A 128 -17.51 -2.30 -8.88
N TYR A 129 -17.65 -2.61 -7.60
CA TYR A 129 -16.80 -2.04 -6.55
C TYR A 129 -15.32 -2.33 -6.80
N THR A 130 -14.99 -3.61 -7.01
CA THR A 130 -13.61 -4.03 -7.22
C THR A 130 -12.99 -3.31 -8.42
N TRP A 131 -13.75 -3.15 -9.51
CA TRP A 131 -13.27 -2.49 -10.73
C TRP A 131 -13.09 -0.98 -10.56
N ILE A 132 -14.05 -0.31 -9.91
CA ILE A 132 -13.95 1.13 -9.63
C ILE A 132 -12.77 1.41 -8.71
N PHE A 133 -12.61 0.64 -7.62
CA PHE A 133 -11.55 0.87 -6.65
C PHE A 133 -10.15 0.60 -7.21
N ILE A 134 -9.98 -0.48 -7.97
CA ILE A 134 -8.72 -0.73 -8.68
C ILE A 134 -8.45 0.38 -9.70
N GLY A 135 -9.49 0.86 -10.42
CA GLY A 135 -9.35 1.98 -11.34
C GLY A 135 -8.90 3.28 -10.65
N CYS A 136 -9.46 3.58 -9.47
CA CYS A 136 -9.05 4.72 -8.65
C CYS A 136 -7.60 4.58 -8.16
N ASP A 137 -7.19 3.38 -7.72
CA ASP A 137 -5.81 3.11 -7.29
C ASP A 137 -4.81 3.21 -8.46
N ILE A 138 -5.19 2.78 -9.67
CA ILE A 138 -4.38 3.00 -10.87
C ILE A 138 -4.27 4.51 -11.16
N GLY A 139 -5.38 5.24 -11.03
CA GLY A 139 -5.39 6.69 -11.18
C GLY A 139 -4.44 7.40 -10.20
N SER A 140 -4.44 7.01 -8.92
CA SER A 140 -3.52 7.57 -7.93
C SER A 140 -2.06 7.23 -8.24
N ILE A 141 -1.77 6.00 -8.66
CA ILE A 141 -0.41 5.58 -9.07
C ILE A 141 0.06 6.40 -10.28
N CYS A 142 -0.81 6.65 -11.26
CA CYS A 142 -0.49 7.50 -12.42
C CYS A 142 -0.15 8.93 -11.98
N LEU A 143 -0.95 9.53 -11.07
CA LEU A 143 -0.65 10.85 -10.51
C LEU A 143 0.71 10.84 -9.80
N GLN A 144 0.97 9.85 -8.95
CA GLN A 144 2.24 9.73 -8.24
C GLN A 144 3.43 9.53 -9.19
N ALA A 145 3.27 8.76 -10.27
CA ALA A 145 4.30 8.56 -11.28
C ALA A 145 4.61 9.85 -12.04
N ILE A 146 3.58 10.62 -12.42
CA ILE A 146 3.73 11.93 -13.06
C ILE A 146 4.39 12.93 -12.11
N GLY A 147 3.93 12.99 -10.87
CA GLY A 147 4.49 13.88 -9.84
C GLY A 147 5.94 13.54 -9.50
N GLY A 148 6.26 12.24 -9.37
CA GLY A 148 7.61 11.73 -9.16
C GLY A 148 8.54 12.00 -10.35
N GLY A 149 8.05 11.83 -11.57
CA GLY A 149 8.78 12.17 -12.79
C GLY A 149 9.08 13.66 -12.89
N LEU A 150 8.10 14.51 -12.56
CA LEU A 150 8.26 15.97 -12.57
C LEU A 150 9.23 16.44 -11.48
N ALA A 151 9.12 15.87 -10.27
CA ALA A 151 10.05 16.13 -9.18
C ALA A 151 11.48 15.68 -9.53
N GLY A 152 11.63 14.53 -10.18
CA GLY A 152 12.94 14.01 -10.61
C GLY A 152 13.59 14.80 -11.75
N ALA A 153 12.79 15.41 -12.63
CA ALA A 153 13.26 16.29 -13.71
C ALA A 153 13.52 17.73 -13.24
N ALA A 154 13.03 18.10 -12.05
CA ALA A 154 13.27 19.39 -11.45
C ALA A 154 14.72 19.45 -10.92
N LYS A 155 15.65 19.93 -11.76
CA LYS A 155 17.02 20.28 -11.34
C LYS A 155 16.98 21.47 -10.36
N ASP A 156 17.19 22.69 -10.87
CA ASP A 156 17.19 23.91 -10.04
C ASP A 156 15.80 24.60 -9.99
N ASN A 157 14.82 24.04 -10.68
CA ASN A 157 13.48 24.60 -10.78
C ASN A 157 12.63 24.24 -9.56
N LEU A 158 12.78 25.01 -8.47
CA LEU A 158 11.98 24.90 -7.24
C LEU A 158 10.47 24.86 -7.51
N LYS A 159 9.99 25.58 -8.53
CA LYS A 159 8.57 25.58 -8.92
C LYS A 159 8.14 24.22 -9.47
N LEU A 160 8.96 23.57 -10.31
CA LEU A 160 8.66 22.24 -10.85
C LEU A 160 8.73 21.18 -9.76
N LEU A 161 9.70 21.27 -8.84
CA LEU A 161 9.82 20.37 -7.71
C LEU A 161 8.57 20.45 -6.80
N LYS A 162 8.13 21.67 -6.46
CA LYS A 162 6.91 21.88 -5.67
C LYS A 162 5.66 21.36 -6.39
N THR A 163 5.53 21.60 -7.68
CA THR A 163 4.41 21.06 -8.47
C THR A 163 4.43 19.53 -8.47
N GLY A 164 5.59 18.90 -8.67
CA GLY A 164 5.74 17.45 -8.61
C GLY A 164 5.31 16.88 -7.26
N ASN A 165 5.81 17.45 -6.16
CA ASN A 165 5.43 17.04 -4.80
C ASN A 165 3.93 17.20 -4.55
N ASN A 166 3.32 18.32 -4.96
CA ASN A 166 1.88 18.52 -4.81
C ASN A 166 1.06 17.49 -5.57
N ILE A 167 1.50 17.08 -6.77
CA ILE A 167 0.85 16.03 -7.55
C ILE A 167 0.96 14.67 -6.85
N ILE A 168 2.14 14.35 -6.27
CA ILE A 168 2.33 13.13 -5.47
C ILE A 168 1.35 13.12 -4.29
N ILE A 169 1.30 14.21 -3.50
CA ILE A 169 0.41 14.35 -2.34
C ILE A 169 -1.06 14.20 -2.76
N ALA A 170 -1.46 14.81 -3.88
CA ALA A 170 -2.81 14.68 -4.41
C ALA A 170 -3.17 13.22 -4.75
N GLY A 171 -2.25 12.46 -5.36
CA GLY A 171 -2.43 11.04 -5.62
C GLY A 171 -2.61 10.23 -4.33
N ILE A 172 -1.80 10.50 -3.30
CA ILE A 172 -1.91 9.84 -1.99
C ILE A 172 -3.25 10.15 -1.32
N ALA A 173 -3.65 11.41 -1.32
CA ALA A 173 -4.93 11.85 -0.75
C ALA A 173 -6.11 11.16 -1.44
N PHE A 174 -6.09 11.11 -2.78
CA PHE A 174 -7.12 10.44 -3.56
C PHE A 174 -7.22 8.95 -3.22
N GLN A 175 -6.07 8.27 -3.09
CA GLN A 175 -5.99 6.87 -2.68
C GLN A 175 -6.58 6.64 -1.27
N VAL A 176 -6.19 7.45 -0.28
CA VAL A 176 -6.67 7.33 1.10
C VAL A 176 -8.18 7.52 1.17
N VAL A 177 -8.72 8.56 0.53
CA VAL A 177 -10.17 8.84 0.50
C VAL A 177 -10.94 7.66 -0.12
N THR A 178 -10.41 7.12 -1.22
CA THR A 178 -10.99 5.97 -1.91
C THR A 178 -11.00 4.73 -1.03
N MET A 179 -9.89 4.45 -0.34
CA MET A 179 -9.83 3.35 0.63
C MET A 179 -10.83 3.58 1.76
N VAL A 180 -10.82 4.72 2.46
CA VAL A 180 -11.78 4.98 3.56
C VAL A 180 -13.22 4.73 3.13
N PHE A 181 -13.61 5.24 1.96
CA PHE A 181 -14.96 5.03 1.41
C PHE A 181 -15.27 3.54 1.18
N CYS A 182 -14.34 2.78 0.62
CA CYS A 182 -14.45 1.34 0.45
C CYS A 182 -14.59 0.60 1.80
N GLY A 183 -13.80 1.01 2.80
CA GLY A 183 -13.83 0.45 4.14
C GLY A 183 -15.19 0.64 4.80
N VAL A 184 -15.77 1.84 4.71
CA VAL A 184 -17.11 2.13 5.25
C VAL A 184 -18.18 1.28 4.58
N LEU A 185 -18.14 1.16 3.25
CA LEU A 185 -19.10 0.32 2.50
C LEU A 185 -18.97 -1.17 2.86
N THR A 186 -17.75 -1.66 2.99
CA THR A 186 -17.47 -3.05 3.38
C THR A 186 -17.92 -3.32 4.82
N ALA A 187 -17.76 -2.34 5.71
CA ALA A 187 -18.25 -2.41 7.09
C ALA A 187 -19.79 -2.42 7.14
N ASP A 188 -20.48 -1.54 6.40
CA ASP A 188 -21.95 -1.52 6.31
C ASP A 188 -22.50 -2.86 5.79
N TYR A 189 -21.89 -3.42 4.74
CA TYR A 189 -22.23 -4.75 4.24
C TYR A 189 -22.02 -5.84 5.30
N SER A 190 -20.87 -5.82 5.98
CA SER A 190 -20.54 -6.81 7.00
C SER A 190 -21.52 -6.76 8.18
N ILE A 191 -21.82 -5.56 8.70
CA ILE A 191 -22.78 -5.35 9.79
C ILE A 191 -24.17 -5.83 9.40
N ARG A 192 -24.66 -5.47 8.19
CA ARG A 192 -25.95 -5.96 7.69
C ARG A 192 -25.98 -7.46 7.52
N ARG A 193 -24.89 -8.06 7.02
CA ARG A 193 -24.81 -9.50 6.87
C ARG A 193 -24.84 -10.22 8.22
N TYR A 194 -24.14 -9.71 9.22
CA TYR A 194 -24.18 -10.27 10.59
C TYR A 194 -25.59 -10.12 11.22
N ARG A 195 -26.22 -8.95 11.11
CA ARG A 195 -27.58 -8.71 11.65
C ARG A 195 -28.63 -9.62 11.01
N ASN A 196 -28.63 -9.77 9.68
CA ASN A 196 -29.59 -10.65 9.00
C ASN A 196 -29.28 -12.14 9.18
N ARG A 197 -28.03 -12.52 9.49
CA ARG A 197 -27.70 -13.88 9.91
C ARG A 197 -28.25 -14.22 11.29
N SER A 198 -28.20 -13.28 12.24
CA SER A 198 -28.80 -13.48 13.56
C SER A 198 -30.31 -13.78 13.48
N SER A 199 -31.00 -13.23 12.48
CA SER A 199 -32.43 -13.49 12.25
C SER A 199 -32.71 -14.80 11.50
N LYS A 200 -31.83 -15.22 10.55
CA LYS A 200 -32.00 -16.47 9.77
C LYS A 200 -31.34 -17.73 10.40
N SER A 201 -30.48 -17.58 11.39
CA SER A 201 -29.82 -18.70 12.08
C SER A 201 -30.81 -19.53 12.93
N ALA A 202 -31.99 -18.99 13.23
CA ALA A 202 -33.05 -19.73 13.91
C ALA A 202 -33.76 -20.76 12.99
N SER A 203 -33.58 -20.71 11.66
CA SER A 203 -34.40 -21.52 10.72
C SER A 203 -33.65 -22.39 9.72
N LYS A 204 -32.33 -22.26 9.53
CA LYS A 204 -31.55 -23.15 8.64
C LYS A 204 -30.14 -23.35 9.20
N GLY A 205 -29.85 -24.58 9.63
CA GLY A 205 -28.54 -25.03 10.16
C GLY A 205 -27.41 -25.01 9.13
N ARG A 206 -27.10 -23.84 8.55
CA ARG A 206 -25.86 -23.61 7.80
C ARG A 206 -24.76 -23.37 8.83
N THR A 207 -23.94 -24.39 9.07
CA THR A 207 -22.69 -24.25 9.80
C THR A 207 -21.83 -23.20 9.10
N VAL A 208 -21.56 -22.11 9.81
CA VAL A 208 -20.62 -21.10 9.33
C VAL A 208 -19.24 -21.72 9.41
N ASP A 209 -18.56 -21.89 8.28
CA ASP A 209 -17.20 -22.40 8.27
C ASP A 209 -16.31 -21.42 9.06
N SER A 210 -15.89 -21.85 10.25
CA SER A 210 -15.10 -21.04 11.18
C SER A 210 -13.78 -20.59 10.55
N LYS A 211 -13.26 -21.37 9.59
CA LYS A 211 -12.05 -21.03 8.82
C LYS A 211 -12.28 -19.84 7.89
N ALA A 212 -13.46 -19.75 7.27
CA ALA A 212 -13.81 -18.62 6.39
C ALA A 212 -14.01 -17.32 7.17
N VAL A 213 -14.56 -17.39 8.40
CA VAL A 213 -14.69 -16.22 9.29
C VAL A 213 -13.34 -15.75 9.78
N MET A 214 -12.46 -16.67 10.20
CA MET A 214 -11.09 -16.35 10.60
C MET A 214 -10.31 -15.69 9.46
N PHE A 215 -10.43 -16.21 8.24
CA PHE A 215 -9.82 -15.61 7.05
C PHE A 215 -10.39 -14.21 6.77
N GLN A 216 -11.71 -14.03 6.88
CA GLN A 216 -12.33 -12.72 6.69
C GLN A 216 -11.88 -11.69 7.74
N MET A 217 -11.74 -12.09 9.01
CA MET A 217 -11.18 -11.23 10.05
C MET A 217 -9.72 -10.87 9.78
N GLY A 218 -8.91 -11.83 9.32
CA GLY A 218 -7.53 -11.59 8.91
C GLY A 218 -7.43 -10.58 7.75
N VAL A 219 -8.29 -10.70 6.74
CA VAL A 219 -8.36 -9.76 5.61
C VAL A 219 -8.81 -8.37 6.07
N ALA A 220 -9.80 -8.28 6.98
CA ALA A 220 -10.24 -7.02 7.54
C ALA A 220 -9.15 -6.35 8.37
N PHE A 221 -8.41 -7.12 9.17
CA PHE A 221 -7.26 -6.62 9.92
C PHE A 221 -6.15 -6.11 9.00
N ALA A 222 -5.78 -6.88 7.98
CA ALA A 222 -4.79 -6.47 6.98
C ALA A 222 -5.22 -5.19 6.24
N TYR A 223 -6.51 -5.06 5.94
CA TYR A 223 -7.05 -3.86 5.32
C TYR A 223 -6.91 -2.63 6.23
N LEU A 224 -7.24 -2.76 7.52
CA LEU A 224 -7.10 -1.68 8.50
C LEU A 224 -5.63 -1.26 8.68
N THR A 225 -4.70 -2.20 8.75
CA THR A 225 -3.27 -1.86 8.88
C THR A 225 -2.73 -1.14 7.65
N VAL A 226 -3.15 -1.55 6.44
CA VAL A 226 -2.82 -0.84 5.19
C VAL A 226 -3.43 0.57 5.19
N LEU A 227 -4.69 0.71 5.60
CA LEU A 227 -5.35 2.01 5.68
C LEU A 227 -4.62 2.96 6.64
N ILE A 228 -4.28 2.49 7.84
CA ILE A 228 -3.53 3.26 8.84
C ILE A 228 -2.19 3.72 8.25
N ARG A 229 -1.45 2.83 7.58
CA ARG A 229 -0.20 3.16 6.91
C ARG A 229 -0.37 4.25 5.84
N CYS A 230 -1.40 4.16 5.01
CA CYS A 230 -1.68 5.17 3.99
C CYS A 230 -2.01 6.54 4.61
N ILE A 231 -2.76 6.58 5.72
CA ILE A 231 -3.08 7.82 6.45
C ILE A 231 -1.82 8.44 7.07
N TYR A 232 -1.00 7.65 7.78
CA TYR A 232 0.25 8.16 8.35
C TYR A 232 1.16 8.75 7.28
N ARG A 233 1.24 8.09 6.11
CA ARG A 233 2.07 8.60 5.02
C ARG A 233 1.52 9.87 4.39
N TYR A 234 0.20 10.00 4.28
CA TYR A 234 -0.41 11.25 3.86
C TYR A 234 -0.03 12.39 4.81
N VAL A 235 -0.14 12.17 6.11
CA VAL A 235 0.22 13.17 7.14
C VAL A 235 1.70 13.52 7.10
N ASP A 236 2.58 12.54 6.88
CA ASP A 236 4.03 12.75 6.76
C ASP A 236 4.42 13.49 5.47
N SER A 237 3.62 13.37 4.41
CA SER A 237 3.88 14.00 3.11
C SER A 237 3.20 15.36 2.93
N ALA A 238 2.22 15.71 3.76
CA ALA A 238 1.39 16.92 3.67
C ALA A 238 1.94 18.07 4.51
#